data_AF-A0A3M9XHU2-F1
#
_entry.id   AF-A0A3M9XHU2-F1
#
_cell.length_a   1.000
_cell.length_b   1.000
_cell.length_c   1.000
_cell.angle_alpha   90.00
_cell.angle_beta   90.00
_cell.angle_gamma   90.00
#
_symmetry.space_group_name_H-M   'P 1'
#
loop_
_entity.id
_entity.type
_entity.pdbx_description
1 polymer ?
#
loop_
_entity_poly.entity_id
_entity_poly.type
_entity_poly.pdbx_seq_one_letter_code
_entity_poly.pdbx_strand_id
1 'polypeptide(L)'
;MESHNWVSAIKGEYLGYRLDGIIYVFLFEFVPAKPNVPSWTWVIVGDVPSAYISCHHAKTPYVALDGYIGAMEEWVDAAREGKSVEEIIPVNVPATPAYADMLGVAPQIPRRQRSSVTSKVKCSRVR
;
A
#
# COMPACT_ATOMS: atom_id res chain seq x y z
N MET A 1 21.13 1.01 4.01
CA MET A 1 20.43 0.50 2.82
C MET A 1 20.10 -0.99 3.03
N GLU A 2 19.43 -1.31 4.16
CA GLU A 2 19.22 -2.71 4.61
C GLU A 2 17.76 -3.19 4.50
N SER A 3 16.81 -2.27 4.27
CA SER A 3 15.35 -2.53 4.31
C SER A 3 14.79 -3.34 3.12
N HIS A 4 15.60 -3.56 2.07
CA HIS A 4 15.12 -4.16 0.81
C HIS A 4 16.00 -5.32 0.31
N ASN A 5 16.66 -6.04 1.22
CA ASN A 5 17.48 -7.22 0.90
C ASN A 5 16.68 -8.40 0.29
N TRP A 6 15.37 -8.26 0.15
CA TRP A 6 14.47 -9.19 -0.53
C TRP A 6 14.30 -8.86 -2.03
N VAL A 7 14.84 -7.74 -2.51
CA VAL A 7 14.92 -7.36 -3.92
C VAL A 7 16.35 -7.53 -4.42
N SER A 8 16.53 -8.29 -5.50
CA SER A 8 17.81 -8.46 -6.19
C SER A 8 17.99 -7.41 -7.30
N ALA A 9 16.96 -7.19 -8.12
CA ALA A 9 16.97 -6.21 -9.20
C ALA A 9 15.55 -5.74 -9.54
N ILE A 10 15.38 -4.47 -9.91
CA ILE A 10 14.12 -3.93 -10.45
C ILE A 10 14.08 -4.18 -11.96
N LYS A 11 12.99 -4.75 -12.46
CA LYS A 11 12.75 -5.02 -13.89
C LYS A 11 11.85 -3.98 -14.54
N GLY A 12 10.87 -3.48 -13.79
CA GLY A 12 9.88 -2.54 -14.30
C GLY A 12 9.22 -1.76 -13.19
N GLU A 13 8.86 -0.52 -13.51
CA GLU A 13 8.13 0.40 -12.65
C GLU A 13 6.98 1.00 -13.45
N TYR A 14 5.77 0.94 -12.90
CA TYR A 14 4.56 1.38 -13.59
C TYR A 14 3.70 2.22 -12.64
N LEU A 15 3.43 3.46 -13.00
CA LEU A 15 2.49 4.30 -12.26
C LEU A 15 1.05 3.82 -12.49
N GLY A 16 0.43 3.30 -11.43
CA GLY A 16 -0.94 2.80 -11.47
C GLY A 16 -1.99 3.86 -11.15
N TYR A 17 -1.76 4.67 -10.12
CA TYR A 17 -2.62 5.76 -9.69
C TYR A 17 -1.80 6.87 -9.02
N ARG A 18 -2.26 8.11 -9.14
CA ARG A 18 -1.77 9.23 -8.34
C ARG A 18 -2.92 10.15 -7.95
N LEU A 19 -2.83 10.69 -6.75
CA LEU A 19 -3.52 11.88 -6.31
C LEU A 19 -2.44 12.88 -5.96
N ASP A 20 -2.33 13.93 -6.78
CA ASP A 20 -1.19 14.85 -6.78
C ASP A 20 -0.90 15.39 -5.38
N GLY A 21 0.33 15.17 -4.90
CA GLY A 21 0.81 15.64 -3.60
C GLY A 21 0.40 14.81 -2.38
N ILE A 22 -0.46 13.79 -2.54
CA ILE A 22 -1.00 13.01 -1.41
C ILE A 22 -0.56 11.55 -1.47
N ILE A 23 -0.86 10.84 -2.56
CA ILE A 23 -0.64 9.39 -2.64
C ILE A 23 -0.31 8.95 -4.05
N TYR A 24 0.65 8.03 -4.16
CA TYR A 24 1.10 7.40 -5.38
C TYR A 24 1.05 5.88 -5.21
N VAL A 25 0.52 5.21 -6.23
CA VAL A 25 0.42 3.74 -6.29
C VAL A 25 1.21 3.27 -7.49
N PHE A 26 2.37 2.66 -7.23
CA PHE A 26 3.25 2.08 -8.24
C PHE A 26 3.09 0.56 -8.27
N LEU A 27 3.23 -0.04 -9.44
CA LEU A 27 3.47 -1.46 -9.60
C LEU A 27 4.95 -1.67 -9.93
N PHE A 28 5.64 -2.47 -9.13
CA PHE A 28 6.99 -2.90 -9.43
C PHE A 28 7.01 -4.35 -9.87
N GLU A 29 7.76 -4.62 -10.95
CA GLU A 29 8.28 -5.94 -11.27
C GLU A 29 9.74 -6.00 -10.80
N PHE A 30 10.10 -7.03 -10.05
CA PHE A 30 11.47 -7.20 -9.58
C PHE A 30 11.86 -8.68 -9.50
N VAL A 31 13.16 -8.93 -9.39
CA VAL A 31 13.74 -10.25 -9.11
C VAL A 31 13.79 -10.43 -7.60
N PRO A 32 13.07 -11.39 -7.02
CA PRO A 32 13.19 -11.70 -5.60
C PRO A 32 14.59 -12.20 -5.24
N ALA A 33 15.14 -11.70 -4.13
CA ALA A 33 16.37 -12.23 -3.53
C ALA A 33 16.10 -13.34 -2.50
N LYS A 34 14.83 -13.57 -2.14
CA LYS A 34 14.38 -14.56 -1.14
C LYS A 34 13.23 -15.41 -1.70
N PRO A 35 13.08 -16.67 -1.25
CA PRO A 35 11.93 -17.50 -1.63
C PRO A 35 10.62 -16.91 -1.10
N ASN A 36 9.50 -17.25 -1.74
CA ASN A 36 8.14 -16.84 -1.36
C ASN A 36 7.86 -15.33 -1.37
N VAL A 37 8.71 -14.53 -2.02
CA VAL A 37 8.43 -13.11 -2.26
C VAL A 37 7.84 -12.95 -3.67
N PRO A 38 6.61 -12.43 -3.81
CA PRO A 38 5.99 -12.21 -5.11
C PRO A 38 6.82 -11.25 -5.97
N SER A 39 7.06 -11.58 -7.24
CA SER A 39 7.86 -10.74 -8.16
C SER A 39 7.14 -9.47 -8.64
N TRP A 40 5.86 -9.32 -8.26
CA TRP A 40 5.00 -8.20 -8.60
C TRP A 40 4.32 -7.66 -7.34
N THR A 41 4.60 -6.40 -7.01
CA THR A 41 4.13 -5.76 -5.78
C THR A 41 3.67 -4.34 -6.06
N TRP A 42 2.48 -4.01 -5.58
CA TRP A 42 2.03 -2.64 -5.45
C TRP A 42 2.74 -1.96 -4.30
N VAL A 43 3.27 -0.78 -4.57
CA VAL A 43 3.95 0.07 -3.59
C VAL A 43 3.15 1.36 -3.49
N ILE A 44 2.63 1.60 -2.28
CA ILE A 44 1.90 2.82 -1.95
C ILE A 44 2.82 3.72 -1.16
N VAL A 45 2.98 4.96 -1.60
CA VAL A 45 3.85 5.98 -1.01
C VAL A 45 3.20 7.36 -1.14
N GLY A 46 3.69 8.33 -0.37
CA GLY A 46 3.23 9.70 -0.41
C GLY A 46 3.27 10.33 0.97
N ASP A 47 2.33 11.23 1.25
CA ASP A 47 2.10 11.81 2.57
C ASP A 47 1.23 10.87 3.44
N VAL A 48 1.53 9.57 3.36
CA VAL A 48 0.83 8.49 4.04
C VAL A 48 1.83 7.36 4.37
N PRO A 49 1.55 6.51 5.38
CA PRO A 49 2.36 5.32 5.62
C PRO A 49 2.56 4.46 4.36
N SER A 50 3.81 4.07 4.11
CA SER A 50 4.12 3.25 2.94
C SER A 50 3.63 1.81 3.11
N ALA A 51 3.06 1.22 2.06
CA ALA A 51 2.58 -0.17 2.10
C ALA A 51 2.99 -0.96 0.86
N TYR A 52 3.20 -2.27 1.06
CA TYR A 52 3.48 -3.25 0.01
C TYR A 52 2.30 -4.22 -0.10
N ILE A 53 1.66 -4.28 -1.27
CA ILE A 53 0.51 -5.15 -1.50
C ILE A 53 0.81 -6.06 -2.69
N SER A 54 0.81 -7.36 -2.46
CA SER A 54 1.09 -8.31 -3.55
C SER A 54 -0.03 -8.34 -4.58
N CYS A 55 0.32 -8.65 -5.84
CA CYS A 55 -0.68 -8.87 -6.89
C CYS A 55 -1.62 -10.07 -6.63
N HIS A 56 -1.39 -10.88 -5.58
CA HIS A 56 -2.33 -11.90 -5.15
C HIS A 56 -3.57 -11.25 -4.51
N HIS A 57 -3.37 -10.22 -3.68
CA HIS A 57 -4.45 -9.52 -2.98
C HIS A 57 -5.11 -8.43 -3.83
N ALA A 58 -4.37 -7.81 -4.75
CA ALA A 58 -4.89 -6.73 -5.58
C ALA A 58 -4.48 -6.85 -7.05
N LYS A 59 -5.46 -6.96 -7.96
CA LYS A 59 -5.20 -7.07 -9.41
C LYS A 59 -5.09 -5.72 -10.12
N THR A 60 -5.51 -4.64 -9.48
CA THR A 60 -5.55 -3.28 -10.02
C THR A 60 -5.06 -2.29 -8.97
N PRO A 61 -4.58 -1.09 -9.37
CA PRO A 61 -4.13 -0.09 -8.40
C PRO A 61 -5.26 0.39 -7.49
N TYR A 62 -6.51 0.35 -7.95
CA TYR A 62 -7.68 0.74 -7.15
C TYR A 62 -8.01 -0.27 -6.07
N VAL A 63 -7.91 -1.57 -6.37
CA VAL A 63 -8.10 -2.62 -5.36
C VAL A 63 -6.97 -2.56 -4.33
N ALA A 64 -5.73 -2.27 -4.75
CA ALA A 64 -4.62 -2.06 -3.83
C ALA A 64 -4.85 -0.85 -2.92
N LEU A 65 -5.28 0.29 -3.50
CA LEU A 65 -5.60 1.49 -2.75
C LEU A 65 -6.75 1.28 -1.76
N ASP A 66 -7.81 0.58 -2.18
CA ASP A 66 -8.98 0.29 -1.35
C ASP A 66 -8.61 -0.62 -0.17
N GLY A 67 -7.82 -1.68 -0.43
CA GLY A 67 -7.30 -2.54 0.62
C GLY A 67 -6.37 -1.81 1.61
N TYR A 68 -5.55 -0.88 1.12
CA TYR A 68 -4.74 -0.01 1.97
C TYR A 68 -5.59 0.87 2.88
N ILE A 69 -6.62 1.52 2.34
CA ILE A 69 -7.52 2.37 3.13
C ILE A 69 -8.19 1.53 4.23
N GLY A 70 -8.73 0.36 3.90
CA GLY A 70 -9.35 -0.53 4.88
C GLY A 70 -8.38 -0.97 5.98
N ALA A 71 -7.15 -1.35 5.63
CA ALA A 71 -6.13 -1.74 6.60
C ALA A 71 -5.68 -0.56 7.49
N MET A 72 -5.63 0.67 6.95
CA MET A 72 -5.35 1.87 7.74
C MET A 72 -6.51 2.22 8.69
N GLU A 73 -7.76 2.06 8.26
CA GLU A 73 -8.93 2.22 9.12
C GLU A 73 -8.87 1.23 10.30
N GLU A 74 -8.59 -0.05 10.02
CA GLU A 74 -8.41 -1.08 11.05
C GLU A 74 -7.24 -0.78 11.99
N TRP A 75 -6.11 -0.31 11.45
CA TRP A 75 -4.94 0.08 12.26
C TRP A 75 -5.26 1.23 13.20
N VAL A 76 -5.95 2.27 12.71
CA VAL A 76 -6.35 3.44 13.50
C VAL A 76 -7.30 3.04 14.62
N ASP A 77 -8.29 2.20 14.34
CA ASP A 77 -9.24 1.74 15.35
C ASP A 77 -8.55 0.87 16.41
N ALA A 78 -7.67 -0.05 16.00
CA ALA A 78 -6.88 -0.85 16.92
C ALA A 78 -5.96 0.03 17.81
N ALA A 79 -5.28 1.01 17.22
CA ALA A 79 -4.41 1.94 17.95
C ALA A 79 -5.18 2.84 18.93
N ARG A 80 -6.40 3.28 18.58
CA ARG A 80 -7.29 4.01 19.51
C ARG A 80 -7.73 3.17 20.69
N GLU A 81 -8.03 1.91 20.46
CA GLU A 81 -8.54 0.99 21.48
C GLU A 81 -7.43 0.30 22.29
N GLY A 82 -6.16 0.53 21.94
CA GLY A 82 -5.02 -0.14 22.57
C GLY A 82 -4.95 -1.63 22.24
N LYS A 83 -5.52 -2.05 21.09
CA LYS A 83 -5.46 -3.42 20.57
C LYS A 83 -4.16 -3.65 19.78
N SER A 84 -3.83 -4.92 19.56
CA SER A 84 -2.67 -5.30 18.74
C SER A 84 -2.87 -4.91 17.28
N VAL A 85 -1.78 -4.51 16.62
CA VAL A 85 -1.70 -4.21 15.17
C VAL A 85 -0.76 -5.15 14.41
N GLU A 86 -0.30 -6.23 15.06
CA GLU A 86 0.73 -7.13 14.51
C GLU A 86 0.32 -7.83 13.20
N GLU A 87 -0.98 -8.07 13.01
CA GLU A 87 -1.52 -8.71 11.81
C GLU A 87 -2.00 -7.72 10.74
N ILE A 88 -1.87 -6.41 11.00
CA ILE A 88 -2.26 -5.34 10.09
C ILE A 88 -1.02 -4.88 9.29
N ILE A 89 -1.21 -4.10 8.23
CA ILE A 89 -0.10 -3.50 7.49
C ILE A 89 0.87 -2.78 8.45
N PRO A 90 2.19 -2.96 8.28
CA PRO A 90 3.16 -2.35 9.17
C PRO A 90 3.17 -0.83 9.00
N VAL A 91 2.85 -0.11 10.08
CA VAL A 91 2.96 1.35 10.16
C VAL A 91 4.13 1.69 11.07
N ASN A 92 5.08 2.49 10.59
CA ASN A 92 6.32 2.81 11.31
C ASN A 92 6.13 3.92 12.38
N VAL A 93 5.05 3.83 13.15
CA VAL A 93 4.82 4.66 14.34
C VAL A 93 4.21 3.78 15.45
N PRO A 94 4.39 4.15 16.73
CA PRO A 94 3.72 3.47 17.83
C PRO A 94 2.20 3.43 17.65
N ALA A 95 1.58 2.27 17.82
CA ALA A 95 0.13 2.11 17.83
C ALA A 95 -0.46 2.62 19.15
N THR A 96 -0.61 3.94 19.26
CA THR A 96 -1.21 4.61 20.41
C THR A 96 -2.36 5.51 19.98
N PRO A 97 -3.29 5.87 20.89
CA PRO A 97 -4.39 6.75 20.56
C PRO A 97 -3.94 8.10 19.97
N ALA A 98 -2.82 8.65 20.46
CA ALA A 98 -2.26 9.90 19.95
C ALA A 98 -1.84 9.79 18.46
N TYR A 99 -1.20 8.68 18.08
CA TYR A 99 -0.85 8.44 16.67
C TYR A 99 -2.07 8.09 15.82
N ALA A 100 -3.07 7.43 16.41
CA ALA A 100 -4.33 7.15 15.72
C ALA A 100 -5.11 8.43 15.39
N ASP A 101 -5.06 9.45 16.24
CA ASP A 101 -5.67 10.76 15.96
C ASP A 101 -4.89 11.54 14.90
N MET A 102 -3.55 11.44 14.91
CA MET A 102 -2.69 12.04 13.87
C MET A 102 -2.84 11.35 12.50
N LEU A 103 -3.07 10.04 12.47
CA LEU A 103 -3.19 9.22 11.24
C LEU A 103 -4.64 8.98 10.81
N GLY A 104 -5.61 9.27 11.66
CA GLY A 104 -7.05 9.17 11.39
C GLY A 104 -7.55 10.09 10.26
N VAL A 105 -6.63 10.69 9.50
CA VAL A 105 -6.87 11.58 8.38
C VAL A 105 -7.01 10.77 7.06
N ALA A 106 -7.87 9.75 7.07
CA ALA A 106 -8.49 9.19 5.87
C ALA A 106 -9.43 10.14 5.05
N PRO A 107 -9.84 11.37 5.46
CA PRO A 107 -10.76 12.19 4.67
C PRO A 107 -10.16 12.79 3.38
N GLN A 108 -8.85 12.74 3.14
CA GLN A 108 -8.24 13.47 2.02
C GLN A 108 -8.21 12.69 0.69
N ILE A 109 -8.52 11.39 0.69
CA ILE A 109 -8.60 10.60 -0.55
C ILE A 109 -10.06 10.61 -1.03
N PRO A 110 -10.41 11.35 -2.11
CA PRO A 110 -11.79 11.49 -2.52
C PRO A 110 -12.38 10.15 -2.96
N ARG A 111 -13.39 9.64 -2.22
CA ARG A 111 -14.11 8.40 -2.56
C ARG A 111 -14.65 8.39 -4.00
N ARG A 112 -14.90 9.58 -4.58
CA ARG A 112 -15.44 9.84 -5.93
C ARG A 112 -14.45 9.60 -7.08
N GLN A 113 -13.15 9.58 -6.82
CA GLN A 113 -12.14 9.31 -7.87
C GLN A 113 -11.85 7.81 -8.07
N ARG A 114 -12.46 6.92 -7.26
CA ARG A 114 -12.35 5.45 -7.42
C ARG A 114 -12.97 4.92 -8.71
N SER A 115 -13.88 5.66 -9.36
CA SER A 115 -14.66 5.18 -10.51
C SER A 115 -14.37 5.84 -11.86
N SER A 116 -13.63 6.96 -11.93
CA SER A 116 -13.50 7.75 -13.17
C SER A 116 -12.16 7.68 -13.90
N VAL A 117 -11.18 6.92 -13.39
CA VAL A 117 -9.87 6.77 -14.04
C VAL A 117 -9.69 5.33 -14.48
N THR A 118 -9.52 5.12 -15.78
CA THR A 118 -9.23 3.79 -16.33
C THR A 118 -7.71 3.60 -16.35
N SER A 119 -7.12 3.18 -15.23
CA SER A 119 -5.71 2.77 -15.26
C SER A 119 -5.54 1.53 -16.14
N LYS A 120 -4.65 1.62 -17.14
CA LYS A 120 -4.29 0.49 -18.01
C LYS A 120 -3.35 -0.51 -17.31
N VAL A 121 -2.82 -0.16 -16.14
CA VAL A 121 -1.90 -1.00 -15.37
C VAL A 121 -2.69 -2.01 -14.55
N LYS A 122 -2.50 -3.30 -14.83
CA LYS A 122 -3.14 -4.42 -14.13
C LYS A 122 -2.13 -5.55 -13.98
N CYS A 123 -2.26 -6.36 -12.92
CA CYS A 123 -1.47 -7.57 -12.71
C CYS A 123 -1.88 -8.72 -13.66
N SER A 124 -2.18 -8.45 -14.93
CA SER A 124 -2.77 -9.41 -15.89
C SER A 124 -1.77 -10.43 -16.47
N ARG A 125 -0.50 -10.38 -16.06
CA ARG A 125 0.56 -11.34 -16.44
C ARG A 125 1.12 -12.16 -15.29
N VAL A 126 0.52 -12.06 -14.10
CA VAL A 126 0.90 -12.91 -12.96
C VAL A 126 0.35 -14.31 -13.23
N ARG A 127 1.21 -15.18 -13.81
CA ARG A 127 0.98 -16.63 -13.84
C ARG A 127 1.27 -17.22 -12.47
#